data_AF-A0A7H4NWL4-F1
#
_entry.id   AF-A0A7H4NWL4-F1
#
_cell.length_a   1.000
_cell.length_b   1.000
_cell.length_c   1.000
_cell.angle_alpha   90.00
_cell.angle_beta   90.00
_cell.angle_gamma   90.00
#
_symmetry.space_group_name_H-M   'P 1'
#
loop_
_entity.id
_entity.type
_entity.pdbx_description
1 polymer ?
#
loop_
_entity_poly.entity_id
_entity_poly.type
_entity_poly.pdbx_seq_one_letter_code
_entity_poly.pdbx_strand_id
1 'polypeptide(L)' 'MENHFGKGLMAGLQASYADTATHAANFCADYKRGFVLGYSHRMFEKTGDRQLSAWEAGILTRRYGLERDWGDGLL' A
#
# COMPACT_ATOMS: atom_id res chain seq x y z
N MET A 1 8.70 1.72 21.33
CA MET A 1 8.57 2.32 19.99
C MET A 1 7.83 1.32 19.12
N GLU A 2 6.56 1.57 18.83
CA GLU A 2 5.77 0.65 18.01
C GLU A 2 6.07 0.88 16.53
N ASN A 3 6.51 -0.17 15.82
CA ASN A 3 6.84 -0.07 14.41
C ASN A 3 5.57 -0.21 13.55
N HIS A 4 4.79 0.86 13.44
CA HIS A 4 3.54 0.89 12.69
C HIS A 4 3.75 0.58 11.20
N PHE A 5 4.89 1.00 10.63
CA PHE A 5 5.28 0.66 9.27
C PHE A 5 5.43 -0.84 9.06
N GLY A 6 6.20 -1.51 9.94
CA GLY A 6 6.40 -2.96 9.87
C GLY A 6 5.10 -3.76 10.03
N LYS A 7 4.20 -3.31 10.92
CA LYS A 7 2.86 -3.90 11.07
C LYS A 7 2.04 -3.76 9.77
N GLY A 8 2.07 -2.59 9.16
CA GLY A 8 1.44 -2.34 7.87
C GLY A 8 1.99 -3.22 6.77
N LEU A 9 3.32 -3.33 6.68
CA LEU A 9 4.02 -4.16 5.69
C LEU A 9 3.58 -5.63 5.76
N MET A 10 3.58 -6.20 6.95
CA MET A 10 3.15 -7.59 7.16
C MET A 10 1.67 -7.78 6.81
N ALA A 11 0.82 -6.82 7.19
CA ALA A 11 -0.59 -6.86 6.83
C ALA A 11 -0.81 -6.78 5.31
N GLY A 12 -0.01 -5.97 4.58
CA GLY A 12 -0.06 -5.90 3.12
C GLY A 12 0.39 -7.21 2.45
N LEU A 13 1.45 -7.82 2.96
CA LEU A 13 1.94 -9.13 2.48
C LEU A 13 0.94 -10.27 2.73
N GLN A 14 0.14 -10.17 3.79
CA GLN A 14 -0.91 -11.15 4.11
C GLN A 14 -2.27 -10.81 3.49
N ALA A 15 -2.50 -9.57 3.07
CA ALA A 15 -3.78 -9.12 2.56
C ALA A 15 -4.10 -9.80 1.23
N SER A 16 -5.15 -10.60 1.22
CA SER A 16 -5.62 -11.31 0.03
C SER A 16 -6.26 -10.39 -1.01
N TYR A 17 -6.81 -9.25 -0.57
CA TYR A 17 -7.60 -8.35 -1.41
C TYR A 17 -7.46 -6.88 -0.98
N ALA A 18 -7.77 -5.98 -1.91
CA ALA A 18 -7.91 -4.54 -1.68
C ALA A 18 -9.10 -4.14 -0.78
N ASP A 19 -9.80 -5.08 -0.15
CA ASP A 19 -10.82 -4.78 0.87
C ASP A 19 -10.19 -4.58 2.26
N THR A 20 -9.18 -5.41 2.58
CA THR A 20 -8.29 -5.21 3.75
C THR A 20 -7.64 -3.84 3.72
N ALA A 21 -7.47 -3.30 2.52
CA ALA A 21 -6.99 -1.97 2.32
C ALA A 21 -7.90 -0.90 2.93
N THR A 22 -9.22 -1.01 2.74
CA THR A 22 -10.20 -0.07 3.32
C THR A 22 -10.10 -0.06 4.85
N HIS A 23 -9.84 -1.20 5.48
CA HIS A 23 -9.53 -1.28 6.91
C HIS A 23 -8.21 -0.59 7.27
N ALA A 24 -7.17 -0.74 6.44
CA ALA A 24 -5.88 -0.07 6.64
C ALA A 24 -5.98 1.47 6.55
N ALA A 25 -6.99 2.02 5.88
CA ALA A 25 -7.20 3.48 5.77
C ALA A 25 -7.43 4.17 7.13
N ASN A 26 -7.95 3.44 8.13
CA ASN A 26 -8.18 3.92 9.49
C ASN A 26 -6.90 4.02 10.35
N PHE A 27 -5.76 3.53 9.84
CA PHE A 27 -4.49 3.53 10.56
C PHE A 27 -3.61 4.74 10.20
N CYS A 28 -2.53 4.95 10.93
CA CYS A 28 -1.56 6.05 10.71
C CYS A 28 -0.88 5.97 9.33
N ALA A 29 -0.35 7.10 8.85
CA ALA A 29 0.32 7.18 7.55
C ALA A 29 1.46 6.16 7.37
N ASP A 30 2.26 5.90 8.41
CA ASP A 30 3.32 4.89 8.39
C ASP A 30 2.78 3.47 8.16
N TYR A 31 1.67 3.12 8.80
CA TYR A 31 1.02 1.82 8.59
C TYR A 31 0.50 1.70 7.17
N LYS A 32 -0.16 2.74 6.65
CA LYS A 32 -0.67 2.73 5.27
C LYS A 32 0.47 2.58 4.26
N ARG A 33 1.58 3.30 4.44
CA ARG A 33 2.78 3.19 3.57
C ARG A 33 3.36 1.77 3.59
N GLY A 34 3.49 1.17 4.77
CA GLY A 34 3.90 -0.22 4.91
C GLY A 34 2.95 -1.17 4.18
N PHE A 35 1.64 -1.00 4.36
CA PHE A 35 0.61 -1.83 3.73
C PHE A 35 0.66 -1.78 2.21
N VAL A 36 0.74 -0.58 1.62
CA VAL A 36 0.88 -0.41 0.16
C VAL A 36 2.10 -1.17 -0.35
N LEU A 37 3.25 -0.98 0.30
CA LEU A 37 4.50 -1.63 -0.11
C LEU A 37 4.40 -3.16 -0.07
N GLY A 38 3.86 -3.70 1.02
CA GLY A 38 3.73 -5.15 1.21
C GLY A 38 2.74 -5.78 0.24
N TYR A 39 1.61 -5.12 0.00
CA TYR A 39 0.58 -5.61 -0.91
C TYR A 39 1.06 -5.59 -2.37
N SER A 40 1.73 -4.52 -2.79
CA SER A 40 2.32 -4.43 -4.13
C SER A 40 3.43 -5.47 -4.33
N HIS A 41 4.30 -5.68 -3.34
CA HIS A 41 5.34 -6.72 -3.41
C HIS A 41 4.71 -8.11 -3.60
N ARG A 42 3.69 -8.43 -2.81
CA ARG A 42 2.95 -9.69 -2.92
C ARG A 42 2.32 -9.88 -4.30
N MET A 43 1.70 -8.84 -4.85
CA MET A 43 1.10 -8.90 -6.20
C MET A 43 2.16 -9.09 -7.27
N PHE A 44 3.35 -8.51 -7.10
CA PHE A 44 4.50 -8.78 -7.95
C PHE A 44 4.97 -10.23 -7.83
N GLU A 45 5.08 -10.79 -6.62
CA GLU A 45 5.45 -12.21 -6.44
C GLU A 45 4.40 -13.18 -7.02
N LYS A 46 3.13 -12.82 -6.96
CA LYS A 46 2.03 -13.67 -7.45
C LYS A 46 1.88 -13.66 -8.97
N THR A 47 1.97 -12.48 -9.59
CA THR A 47 1.72 -12.32 -11.02
C THR A 47 3.00 -12.23 -11.85
N GLY A 48 4.13 -11.88 -11.22
CA GLY A 48 5.39 -11.55 -11.90
C GLY A 48 5.34 -10.21 -12.65
N ASP A 49 4.19 -9.53 -12.65
CA ASP A 49 3.94 -8.33 -13.44
C ASP A 49 4.18 -7.08 -12.61
N ARG A 50 5.23 -6.35 -13.00
CA ARG A 50 5.67 -5.14 -12.30
C ARG A 50 4.74 -3.95 -12.55
N GLN A 51 4.04 -3.92 -13.68
CA GLN A 51 3.09 -2.85 -14.02
C GLN A 51 1.81 -2.98 -13.18
N LEU A 52 1.30 -4.21 -13.05
CA LEU A 52 0.13 -4.50 -12.20
C LEU A 52 0.41 -4.16 -10.73
N SER A 53 1.59 -4.54 -10.23
CA SER A 53 2.03 -4.21 -8.87
C SER A 53 2.09 -2.70 -8.62
N ALA A 54 2.67 -1.93 -9.56
CA ALA A 54 2.74 -0.48 -9.49
C ALA A 54 1.36 0.19 -9.61
N TRP A 55 0.47 -0.36 -10.45
CA TRP A 55 -0.89 0.12 -10.60
C TRP A 55 -1.73 -0.07 -9.32
N GLU A 56 -1.67 -1.26 -8.72
CA GLU A 56 -2.31 -1.53 -7.41
C GLU A 56 -1.75 -0.60 -6.32
N ALA A 57 -0.42 -0.38 -6.31
CA ALA A 57 0.25 0.55 -5.38
C ALA A 57 -0.31 1.97 -5.50
N GLY A 58 -0.43 2.44 -6.74
CA GLY A 58 -0.94 3.77 -7.07
C GLY A 58 -2.38 3.94 -6.61
N ILE A 59 -3.26 2.99 -6.94
CA ILE A 59 -4.67 3.03 -6.51
C ILE A 59 -4.79 3.06 -4.98
N LEU A 60 -4.03 2.21 -4.28
CA LEU A 60 -4.06 2.16 -2.82
C LEU A 60 -3.56 3.46 -2.18
N THR A 61 -2.47 4.03 -2.72
CA THR A 61 -1.91 5.30 -2.24
C THR A 61 -2.93 6.43 -2.35
N ARG A 62 -3.66 6.51 -3.48
CA ARG A 62 -4.77 7.46 -3.68
C ARG A 62 -5.91 7.22 -2.71
N ARG A 63 -6.35 5.97 -2.60
CA ARG A 63 -7.47 5.57 -1.72
C ARG A 63 -7.21 5.89 -0.24
N TYR A 64 -5.95 5.94 0.16
CA TYR A 64 -5.52 6.22 1.52
C TYR A 64 -5.28 7.69 1.85
N GLY A 65 -5.40 8.57 0.86
CA GLY A 65 -5.00 9.97 0.99
C GLY A 65 -3.52 10.11 1.33
N LEU A 66 -2.69 9.13 0.94
CA LEU A 66 -1.23 9.22 1.06
C LEU A 66 -0.63 10.16 0.00
N GLU A 67 -1.46 10.68 -0.91
CA GLU A 67 -1.10 11.66 -1.94
C GLU A 67 -0.54 12.98 -1.39
N ARG A 68 -0.72 13.27 -0.09
CA ARG A 68 -0.35 14.56 0.52
C ARG A 68 1.17 14.83 0.64
N ASP A 69 2.02 14.08 -0.04
CA ASP A 69 3.47 14.34 -0.16
C ASP A 69 4.05 14.06 -1.56
N TRP A 70 3.22 13.73 -2.55
CA TRP A 70 3.64 13.66 -3.95
C TRP A 70 3.01 14.81 -4.73
N GLY A 71 3.13 16.02 -4.18
CA GLY A 71 2.70 17.23 -4.85
C GLY A 71 3.43 17.41 -6.17
N ASP A 72 2.64 17.61 -7.23
CA ASP A 72 2.98 18.41 -8.41
C ASP A 72 4.03 17.86 -9.38
N GLY A 73 3.72 16.79 -10.14
CA GLY A 73 4.68 16.39 -11.19
C GLY A 73 4.30 15.31 -12.21
N LEU A 74 3.02 14.94 -12.36
CA LEU A 74 2.60 14.01 -13.43
C LEU A 74 1.24 14.42 -14.02
N LEU A 75 1.23 15.60 -14.65
CA LEU A 75 0.35 15.96 -15.77
C LEU A 75 1.19 16.72 -16.80
#